data_AF-A0A379U0Y4-F1
#
_entry.id   AF-A0A379U0Y4-F1
#
_cell.length_a   1.000
_cell.length_b   1.000
_cell.length_c   1.000
_cell.angle_alpha   90.00
_cell.angle_beta   90.00
_cell.angle_gamma   90.00
#
_symmetry.space_group_name_H-M   'P 1'
#
loop_
_entity.id
_entity.type
_entity.pdbx_description
1 polymer ?
#
loop_
_entity_poly.entity_id
_entity_poly.type
_entity_poly.pdbx_seq_one_letter_code
_entity_poly.pdbx_strand_id
1 'polypeptide(L)'
;MNYRIIPVTAFSQNCSLIWCEQTRLAALVDPGGDAEKIKQEVDASGVTLMQILLTHGHLDHVGAASELAQHYGVPVIGPEKKMSSGCKDCRRKAACLVWMSASR
;
A
#
# COMPACT_ATOMS: atom_id res chain seq x y z
N MET A 1 9.31 -8.35 10.72
CA MET A 1 8.32 -7.80 9.79
C MET A 1 6.96 -8.27 10.26
N ASN A 2 6.05 -7.35 10.53
CA ASN A 2 4.71 -7.65 11.05
C ASN A 2 3.67 -7.31 9.99
N TYR A 3 2.51 -7.96 10.06
CA TYR A 3 1.42 -7.72 9.13
C TYR A 3 0.05 -7.83 9.80
N ARG A 4 -0.95 -7.18 9.21
CA ARG A 4 -2.36 -7.29 9.55
C ARG A 4 -3.18 -7.37 8.27
N ILE A 5 -4.13 -8.31 8.24
CA ILE A 5 -5.10 -8.43 7.15
C ILE A 5 -6.33 -7.61 7.53
N ILE A 6 -6.75 -6.75 6.63
CA ILE A 6 -7.94 -5.91 6.72
C ILE A 6 -8.89 -6.39 5.62
N PRO A 7 -9.93 -7.18 5.95
CA PRO A 7 -10.92 -7.57 4.97
C PRO A 7 -11.70 -6.34 4.52
N VAL A 8 -11.68 -6.06 3.23
CA VAL A 8 -12.33 -4.90 2.60
C VAL A 8 -13.26 -5.35 1.48
N THR A 9 -14.23 -4.49 1.15
CA THR A 9 -15.28 -4.67 0.16
C THR A 9 -16.26 -5.80 0.50
N ALA A 10 -17.41 -5.83 -0.20
CA ALA A 10 -18.35 -6.94 -0.14
C ALA A 10 -17.77 -8.28 -0.65
N PHE A 11 -16.62 -8.24 -1.34
CA PHE A 11 -15.92 -9.42 -1.84
C PHE A 11 -14.93 -10.00 -0.81
N SER A 12 -14.81 -9.41 0.39
CA SER A 12 -13.84 -9.81 1.41
C SER A 12 -12.41 -9.90 0.87
N GLN A 13 -12.04 -8.93 0.05
CA GLN A 13 -10.69 -8.78 -0.47
C GLN A 13 -9.74 -8.51 0.71
N ASN A 14 -8.58 -9.17 0.68
CA ASN A 14 -7.61 -9.11 1.77
C ASN A 14 -6.61 -7.98 1.53
N CYS A 15 -6.94 -6.77 1.99
CA CYS A 15 -5.97 -5.69 2.06
C CYS A 15 -4.96 -6.01 3.16
N SER A 16 -3.65 -5.91 2.87
CA SER A 16 -2.61 -6.23 3.85
C SER A 16 -1.85 -4.98 4.26
N LEU A 17 -1.88 -4.66 5.55
CA LEU A 17 -1.01 -3.67 6.16
C LEU A 17 0.25 -4.38 6.65
N ILE A 18 1.40 -4.05 6.06
CA ILE A 18 2.70 -4.61 6.45
C ILE A 18 3.58 -3.51 7.05
N TRP A 19 4.36 -3.82 8.09
CA TRP A 19 5.29 -2.84 8.67
C TRP A 19 6.56 -3.47 9.24
N CYS A 20 7.57 -2.62 9.38
CA CYS A 20 8.78 -2.93 10.12
C CYS A 20 8.58 -2.61 11.60
N GLU A 21 8.86 -3.57 12.49
CA GLU A 21 8.64 -3.39 13.93
C GLU A 21 9.58 -2.34 14.54
N GLN A 22 10.82 -2.27 14.06
CA GLN A 22 11.83 -1.34 14.58
C GLN A 22 11.58 0.10 14.15
N THR A 23 11.26 0.32 12.87
CA THR A 23 11.14 1.68 12.30
C THR A 23 9.70 2.18 12.26
N ARG A 24 8.72 1.29 12.47
CA ARG A 24 7.28 1.58 12.37
C ARG A 24 6.84 2.07 10.99
N LEU A 25 7.69 1.93 9.97
CA LEU A 25 7.36 2.25 8.59
C LEU A 25 6.50 1.14 8.00
N ALA A 26 5.42 1.53 7.33
CA ALA A 26 4.41 0.64 6.79
C ALA A 26 4.20 0.80 5.29
N ALA A 27 3.65 -0.25 4.68
CA ALA A 27 3.09 -0.24 3.34
C ALA A 27 1.72 -0.92 3.36
N LEU A 28 0.80 -0.43 2.54
CA LEU A 28 -0.47 -1.08 2.27
C LEU A 28 -0.38 -1.86 0.97
N VAL A 29 -0.94 -3.07 0.94
CA VAL A 29 -1.01 -3.91 -0.26
C VAL A 29 -2.47 -4.09 -0.65
N ASP A 30 -2.77 -3.81 -1.92
CA ASP A 30 -4.09 -3.95 -2.56
C ASP A 30 -5.27 -3.38 -1.76
N PRO A 31 -5.33 -2.05 -1.54
CA PRO A 31 -6.50 -1.42 -0.92
C PRO A 31 -7.68 -1.36 -1.90
N GLY A 32 -8.46 -2.45 -1.92
CA GLY A 32 -9.60 -2.62 -2.81
C GLY A 32 -10.79 -1.69 -2.57
N GLY A 33 -11.03 -1.30 -1.32
CA GLY A 33 -12.15 -0.45 -0.92
C GLY A 33 -12.15 -0.15 0.58
N ASP A 34 -13.26 0.37 1.10
CA ASP A 34 -13.44 0.73 2.52
C ASP A 34 -12.31 1.61 3.09
N ALA A 35 -11.98 2.70 2.39
CA ALA A 35 -10.88 3.59 2.75
C ALA A 35 -10.93 4.08 4.20
N GLU A 36 -12.12 4.42 4.73
CA GLU A 36 -12.30 4.81 6.14
C GLU A 36 -11.89 3.71 7.12
N LYS A 37 -12.26 2.45 6.84
CA LYS A 37 -11.88 1.31 7.67
C LYS A 37 -10.35 1.11 7.65
N ILE A 38 -9.75 1.23 6.47
CA ILE A 38 -8.29 1.15 6.33
C ILE A 38 -7.61 2.28 7.12
N LYS A 39 -8.13 3.51 7.05
CA LYS A 39 -7.58 4.65 7.80
C LYS A 39 -7.62 4.40 9.30
N GLN A 40 -8.76 3.95 9.83
CA GLN A 40 -8.91 3.60 11.25
C GLN A 40 -7.91 2.52 11.70
N GLU A 41 -7.71 1.48 10.90
CA GLU A 41 -6.74 0.41 11.22
C GLU A 41 -5.29 0.88 11.18
N VAL A 42 -4.94 1.74 10.21
CA VAL A 42 -3.60 2.34 10.12
C VAL A 42 -3.35 3.23 11.33
N ASP A 43 -4.29 4.10 11.69
CA ASP A 43 -4.19 4.98 12.85
C ASP A 43 -4.09 4.20 14.17
N ALA A 44 -4.95 3.18 14.34
CA ALA A 44 -4.93 2.32 15.52
C ALA A 44 -3.64 1.50 15.64
N SER A 45 -3.01 1.16 14.50
CA SER A 45 -1.76 0.43 14.50
C SER A 45 -0.56 1.29 14.87
N GLY A 46 -0.65 2.63 14.81
CA GLY A 46 0.43 3.55 15.18
C GLY A 46 1.68 3.38 14.30
N VAL A 47 1.47 3.22 12.99
CA VAL A 47 2.54 3.06 11.98
C VAL A 47 2.55 4.25 11.02
N THR A 48 3.70 4.50 10.41
CA THR A 48 3.83 5.56 9.40
C THR A 48 3.73 4.93 8.02
N LEU A 49 2.62 5.18 7.32
CA LEU A 49 2.46 4.71 5.95
C LEU A 49 3.42 5.43 5.00
N MET A 50 4.20 4.68 4.22
CA MET A 50 5.21 5.22 3.31
C MET A 50 4.88 5.01 1.83
N GLN A 51 4.09 3.99 1.52
CA GLN A 51 3.74 3.62 0.14
C GLN A 51 2.52 2.70 0.11
N ILE A 52 1.84 2.69 -1.03
CA ILE A 52 0.79 1.73 -1.36
C ILE A 52 1.32 0.84 -2.49
N LEU A 53 1.19 -0.47 -2.36
CA LEU A 53 1.63 -1.48 -3.31
C LEU A 53 0.41 -2.12 -3.96
N LEU A 54 0.43 -2.24 -5.28
CA LEU A 54 -0.59 -2.94 -6.06
C LEU A 54 0.01 -4.18 -6.72
N THR A 55 -0.57 -5.35 -6.45
CA THR A 55 -0.16 -6.62 -7.04
C THR A 55 -0.60 -6.71 -8.51
N HIS A 56 -1.82 -6.26 -8.81
CA HIS A 56 -2.40 -6.22 -10.14
C HIS A 56 -3.49 -5.13 -10.24
N GLY A 57 -3.90 -4.81 -11.48
CA GLY A 57 -4.70 -3.61 -11.78
C GLY A 57 -6.20 -3.87 -11.92
N HIS A 58 -6.75 -4.86 -11.21
CA HIS A 58 -8.20 -5.06 -11.23
C HIS A 58 -8.92 -4.01 -10.37
N LEU A 59 -10.14 -3.67 -10.79
CA LEU A 59 -10.93 -2.56 -10.24
C LEU A 59 -11.19 -2.73 -8.73
N ASP A 60 -11.36 -3.97 -8.29
CA ASP A 60 -11.60 -4.40 -6.91
C ASP A 60 -10.35 -4.38 -6.03
N HIS A 61 -9.16 -4.08 -6.58
CA HIS A 61 -7.89 -3.96 -5.84
C HIS A 61 -7.35 -2.52 -5.78
N VAL A 62 -7.94 -1.59 -6.55
CA VAL A 62 -7.48 -0.19 -6.66
C VAL A 62 -8.48 0.85 -6.15
N GLY A 63 -9.69 0.43 -5.76
CA GLY A 63 -10.81 1.31 -5.46
C GLY A 63 -10.52 2.36 -4.37
N ALA A 64 -9.76 2.00 -3.34
CA ALA A 64 -9.34 2.93 -2.28
C ALA A 64 -7.90 3.45 -2.45
N ALA A 65 -7.13 2.95 -3.42
CA ALA A 65 -5.70 3.26 -3.55
C ALA A 65 -5.44 4.76 -3.76
N SER A 66 -6.20 5.41 -4.65
CA SER A 66 -6.02 6.84 -4.94
C SER A 66 -6.41 7.73 -3.77
N GLU A 67 -7.50 7.39 -3.06
CA GLU A 67 -7.96 8.16 -1.90
C GLU A 67 -6.93 8.09 -0.76
N LEU A 68 -6.45 6.88 -0.45
CA LEU A 68 -5.45 6.66 0.60
C LEU A 68 -4.11 7.30 0.23
N ALA A 69 -3.70 7.23 -1.03
CA ALA A 69 -2.48 7.90 -1.50
C ALA A 69 -2.54 9.42 -1.29
N GLN A 70 -3.70 10.02 -1.60
CA GLN A 70 -3.91 11.46 -1.41
C GLN A 70 -3.98 11.83 0.07
N HIS A 71 -4.68 11.03 0.88
CA HIS A 71 -4.85 11.27 2.32
C HIS A 71 -3.50 11.22 3.07
N TYR A 72 -2.69 10.21 2.79
CA TYR A 72 -1.39 10.01 3.45
C TYR A 72 -0.22 10.70 2.73
N GLY A 73 -0.44 11.25 1.53
CA GLY A 73 0.62 11.87 0.72
C GLY A 73 1.69 10.88 0.26
N VAL A 74 1.32 9.61 0.03
CA VAL A 74 2.25 8.52 -0.29
C VAL A 74 2.15 8.08 -1.76
N PRO A 75 3.24 7.60 -2.36
CA PRO A 75 3.20 7.06 -3.72
C PRO A 75 2.44 5.72 -3.76
N VAL A 76 1.72 5.51 -4.87
CA VAL A 76 1.21 4.19 -5.28
C VAL A 76 2.25 3.55 -6.22
N ILE A 77 2.61 2.30 -5.94
CA ILE A 77 3.63 1.54 -6.67
C ILE A 77 2.99 0.27 -7.22
N GLY A 78 3.12 0.08 -8.53
CA GLY A 78 2.62 -1.09 -9.23
C GLY A 78 1.22 -0.91 -9.84
N PRO A 79 0.69 -1.96 -10.48
CA PRO A 79 1.42 -3.18 -10.84
C PRO A 79 2.41 -2.96 -11.99
N GLU A 80 3.32 -3.91 -12.20
CA GLU A 80 4.22 -3.89 -13.36
C GLU A 80 3.39 -3.83 -14.67
N LYS A 81 3.73 -2.85 -15.51
CA LYS A 81 3.00 -2.54 -16.73
C LYS A 81 3.15 -3.70 -17.74
N LYS A 82 2.09 -4.45 -18.02
CA LYS A 82 1.91 -4.94 -19.40
C LYS A 82 1.75 -3.67 -20.26
N MET A 83 2.79 -3.36 -21.02
CA MET A 83 2.94 -2.16 -21.84
C MET A 83 1.69 -1.88 -22.69
N SER A 84 0.97 -0.81 -22.38
CA SER A 84 0.35 0.06 -23.38
C SER A 84 0.66 1.52 -23.05
N SER A 85 0.88 2.29 -24.10
CA SER A 85 1.66 3.53 -24.21
C SER A 85 1.39 4.63 -23.18
N GLY A 86 2.48 5.24 -22.67
CA GLY A 86 2.48 6.63 -22.23
C GLY A 86 2.44 6.89 -20.72
N CYS A 87 3.56 6.70 -20.02
CA CYS A 87 3.88 7.55 -18.86
C CYS A 87 5.39 7.46 -18.62
N LYS A 88 6.12 8.52 -18.99
CA LYS A 88 7.58 8.62 -18.89
C LYS A 88 7.95 9.29 -17.57
N ASP A 89 7.82 8.61 -16.44
CA ASP A 89 8.72 8.90 -15.32
C ASP A 89 8.82 7.72 -14.34
N CYS A 90 9.77 6.84 -14.63
CA CYS A 90 10.12 5.71 -13.78
C CYS A 90 11.45 6.04 -13.10
N ARG A 91 11.45 6.95 -12.11
CA ARG A 91 12.63 7.16 -11.26
C ARG A 91 12.26 7.41 -9.79
N ARG A 92 12.57 6.36 -9.02
CA ARG A 92 13.36 6.36 -7.77
C ARG A 92 12.61 6.42 -6.41
N LYS A 93 12.80 5.32 -5.65
CA LYS A 93 13.40 5.23 -4.29
C LYS A 93 12.61 4.65 -3.09
N ALA A 94 11.34 4.25 -3.19
CA ALA A 94 10.62 3.84 -1.96
C ALA A 94 10.70 2.33 -1.59
N ALA A 95 10.85 1.42 -2.56
CA ALA A 95 10.83 -0.03 -2.30
C ALA A 95 12.07 -0.56 -1.55
N CYS A 96 13.18 0.20 -1.54
CA CYS A 96 14.43 -0.25 -0.93
C CYS A 96 14.48 -0.03 0.59
N LEU A 97 13.72 0.93 1.14
CA LEU A 97 13.85 1.34 2.55
C LEU A 97 13.21 0.37 3.55
N VAL A 98 12.09 -0.25 3.20
CA VAL A 98 11.46 -1.25 4.09
C VAL A 98 12.28 -2.54 4.12
N TRP A 99 12.93 -2.91 3.00
CA TRP A 99 13.76 -4.10 2.93
C TRP A 99 15.16 -3.90 3.55
N MET A 100 15.81 -2.75 3.33
CA MET A 100 17.16 -2.47 3.82
C MET A 100 17.25 -2.24 5.33
N SER A 101 16.19 -1.78 5.99
CA SER A 101 16.20 -1.55 7.45
C SER A 101 15.94 -2.82 8.26
N ALA A 102 15.47 -3.91 7.64
CA ALA A 102 15.24 -5.19 8.30
C ALA A 102 16.43 -6.18 8.17
N SER A 103 17.56 -5.72 7.62
CA SER A 103 18.75 -6.56 7.34
C SER A 103 20.03 -6.05 8.03
N ARG A 104 19.91 -5.42 9.20
CA ARG A 104 21.05 -5.21 10.11
C ARG A 104 20.73 -5.73 11.50
#